data_AF-A0A3N5RLP2-F1
#
_entry.id   AF-A0A3N5RLP2-F1
#
_cell.length_a   1.000
_cell.length_b   1.000
_cell.length_c   1.000
_cell.angle_alpha   90.00
_cell.angle_beta   90.00
_cell.angle_gamma   90.00
#
_symmetry.space_group_name_H-M   'P 1'
#
loop_
_entity.id
_entity.type
_entity.pdbx_description
1 polymer ?
#
loop_
_entity_poly.entity_id
_entity_poly.type
_entity_poly.pdbx_seq_one_letter_code
_entity_poly.pdbx_strand_id
1 'polypeptide(L)' 'YFKWTHGRRLFKMSPLHNHFVLLGWSETQIVQRFWLIGLMAGILGVALAIV' A
#
# COMPACT_ATOMS: atom_id res chain seq x y z
N TYR A 1 13.47 10.00 3.22
CA TYR A 1 12.31 10.92 3.28
C TYR A 1 12.46 11.97 4.39
N PHE A 2 12.54 11.60 5.67
CA PHE A 2 12.65 12.57 6.80
C PHE A 2 13.79 13.60 6.67
N LYS A 3 14.93 13.19 6.07
CA LYS A 3 16.07 14.06 5.75
C LYS A 3 15.85 15.03 4.58
N TRP A 4 14.95 14.72 3.64
CA TRP A 4 14.67 15.55 2.47
C TRP A 4 13.50 16.52 2.71
N THR A 5 12.51 16.12 3.51
CA THR A 5 11.30 16.91 3.78
C THR A 5 11.33 17.68 5.08
N HIS A 6 12.51 17.82 5.70
CA HIS A 6 12.70 18.54 6.96
C HIS A 6 11.69 18.09 8.05
N GLY A 7 11.47 16.78 8.15
CA GLY A 7 10.58 16.19 9.16
C GLY A 7 9.08 16.22 8.85
N ARG A 8 8.62 16.77 7.72
CA ARG A 8 7.21 16.64 7.30
C ARG A 8 6.90 15.19 6.96
N ARG A 9 5.83 14.62 7.51
CA ARG A 9 5.38 13.23 7.24
C ARG A 9 4.40 13.21 6.05
N LEU A 10 4.69 12.45 4.99
CA LEU A 10 3.75 12.22 3.87
C LEU A 10 2.60 11.30 4.29
N PHE A 11 2.95 10.19 4.93
CA PHE A 11 1.99 9.25 5.52
C PHE A 11 1.86 9.52 7.01
N LYS A 12 0.65 9.34 7.57
CA LYS A 12 0.43 9.43 9.03
C LYS A 12 1.37 8.50 9.80
N MET A 13 1.60 7.31 9.26
CA MET A 13 2.54 6.30 9.76
C MET A 13 3.01 5.44 8.60
N SER A 14 4.27 5.02 8.61
CA SER A 14 4.81 4.02 7.71
C SER A 14 5.06 2.73 8.52
N PRO A 15 4.75 1.53 7.98
CA PRO A 15 4.44 1.22 6.58
C PRO A 15 3.01 1.59 6.14
N LEU A 16 2.71 1.48 4.84
CA LEU A 16 1.45 1.97 4.23
C LEU A 16 0.17 1.37 4.90
N HIS A 17 0.19 0.12 5.37
CA HIS A 17 -0.96 -0.48 6.04
C HIS A 17 -1.34 0.27 7.34
N ASN A 18 -0.34 0.71 8.12
CA ASN A 18 -0.58 1.48 9.35
C ASN A 18 -1.15 2.87 9.07
N HIS A 19 -0.89 3.43 7.89
CA HIS A 19 -1.54 4.66 7.47
C HIS A 19 -3.06 4.48 7.39
N PHE A 20 -3.52 3.35 6.83
CA PHE A 20 -4.95 3.04 6.70
C PHE A 20 -5.61 2.70 8.04
N VAL A 21 -4.90 2.06 8.97
CA VAL A 21 -5.40 1.86 10.34
C VAL A 21 -5.65 3.21 11.02
N LEU A 22 -4.72 4.17 10.89
CA LEU A 22 -4.89 5.55 11.41
C LEU A 22 -5.90 6.41 10.63
N LEU A 23 -6.42 5.91 9.51
CA LEU A 23 -7.55 6.48 8.78
C LEU A 23 -8.89 5.87 9.22
N GLY A 24 -8.88 4.88 10.13
CA GLY A 24 -10.07 4.25 10.69
C GLY A 24 -10.52 2.98 9.98
N TRP A 25 -9.68 2.38 9.14
CA TRP A 25 -10.02 1.11 8.47
C TRP A 25 -9.77 -0.08 9.40
N SER A 26 -10.58 -1.13 9.26
CA SER A 26 -10.31 -2.39 9.96
C SER A 26 -9.11 -3.10 9.35
N GLU A 27 -8.37 -3.83 10.17
CA GLU A 27 -7.21 -4.60 9.73
C GLU A 27 -7.58 -5.62 8.64
N THR A 28 -8.71 -6.31 8.81
CA THR A 28 -9.23 -7.27 7.82
C THR A 28 -9.54 -6.63 6.47
N GLN A 29 -10.13 -5.43 6.46
CA GLN A 29 -10.41 -4.68 5.24
C GLN A 29 -9.11 -4.29 4.51
N ILE A 30 -8.07 -3.88 5.25
CA ILE A 30 -6.77 -3.51 4.67
C ILE A 30 -6.11 -4.72 4.02
N VAL A 31 -6.07 -5.85 4.74
CA VAL A 31 -5.45 -7.10 4.25
C VAL A 31 -6.13 -7.58 2.95
N GLN A 32 -7.47 -7.64 2.93
CA GLN A 32 -8.23 -8.07 1.76
C GLN A 32 -7.97 -7.18 0.52
N ARG A 33 -7.90 -5.86 0.70
CA ARG A 33 -7.66 -4.92 -0.40
C ARG A 33 -6.23 -5.03 -0.94
N PHE A 34 -5.24 -5.20 -0.06
CA PHE A 34 -3.85 -5.38 -0.49
C PHE A 34 -3.67 -6.69 -1.26
N TRP A 35 -4.36 -7.76 -0.86
CA TRP A 35 -4.37 -9.02 -1.60
C TRP A 35 -4.96 -8.86 -2.99
N LEU A 36 -6.11 -8.17 -3.11
CA LEU A 36 -6.74 -7.92 -4.39
C LEU A 36 -5.83 -7.12 -5.33
N ILE A 37 -5.18 -6.06 -4.83
CA ILE A 37 -4.25 -5.27 -5.63
C ILE A 37 -3.03 -6.11 -6.05
N GLY A 38 -2.48 -6.91 -5.12
CA GLY A 38 -1.37 -7.82 -5.41
C GLY A 38 -1.71 -8.86 -6.48
N LEU A 39 -2.91 -9.43 -6.42
CA LEU A 39 -3.42 -10.36 -7.43
C LEU A 39 -3.52 -9.68 -8.80
N MET A 40 -4.12 -8.49 -8.88
CA MET A 40 -4.26 -7.75 -10.13
C MET A 40 -2.90 -7.38 -10.73
N ALA A 41 -1.96 -6.92 -9.91
CA ALA A 41 -0.61 -6.60 -10.34
C ALA A 41 0.14 -7.86 -10.82
N GLY A 42 -0.07 -9.01 -10.16
CA GLY A 42 0.49 -10.30 -10.59
C GLY A 42 -0.04 -10.75 -11.95
N ILE A 43 -1.36 -10.68 -12.16
CA ILE A 43 -1.99 -10.98 -13.46
C ILE A 43 -1.46 -10.05 -14.54
N LEU A 44 -1.36 -8.75 -14.26
CA LEU A 44 -0.80 -7.77 -15.19
C LEU A 44 0.67 -8.09 -15.53
N GLY A 45 1.48 -8.46 -14.54
CA GLY A 45 2.88 -8.84 -14.75
C GLY A 45 3.01 -10.09 -15.63
N VAL A 46 2.17 -11.10 -15.42
CA VAL A 46 2.13 -12.30 -16.27
C VAL A 46 1.67 -11.95 -17.68
N ALA A 47 0.64 -11.12 -17.84
CA ALA A 47 0.15 -10.70 -19.14
C ALA A 47 1.22 -9.94 -19.94
N LEU A 48 1.93 -9.02 -19.29
CA LEU A 48 3.05 -8.29 -19.90
C LEU A 48 4.26 -9.18 -20.25
N ALA A 49 4.44 -10.29 -19.54
CA ALA A 49 5.55 -11.20 -19.80
C ALA A 49 5.28 -12.17 -20.97
N ILE A 50 4.01 -12.41 -21.29
CA ILE A 50 3.59 -13.38 -22.32
C ILE A 50 3.30 -12.69 -23.67
N VAL A 51 2.96 -11.40 -23.67
CA VAL A 51 2.79 -10.56 -24.88
C VAL A 51 4.13 -10.04 -25.36
#